data_AF-A0A644Z0H0-F1
#
_entry.id   AF-A0A644Z0H0-F1
#
_cell.length_a   1.000
_cell.length_b   1.000
_cell.length_c   1.000
_cell.angle_alpha   90.00
_cell.angle_beta   90.00
_cell.angle_gamma   90.00
#
_symmetry.space_group_name_H-M   'P 1'
#
loop_
_entity.id
_entity.type
_entity.pdbx_description
1 polymer ?
#
loop_
_entity_poly.entity_id
_entity_poly.type
_entity_poly.pdbx_seq_one_letter_code
_entity_poly.pdbx_strand_id
1 'polypeptide(L)'
;MLIWDVLSYLPYGAAAGLVFLVVRRMIKKERTPLLSIGITLALALCLTVIFAVTVAPLCAYTLQFFGNSINLIPFAVLKDVKDNPWNFYGNMLLFIPVGVLPMLLWDKFRKLSVTLCFAAGLSALIETLQLFSPRGTDIDDVILNTAGAFWGFVLGKVILKLYPELRRLARRGKGQFAVLAGLVLLAVFARGDTLPKMSEGALTPPPTEITTDPLPNAAFDNLSLTAKNVVFMEMEADTALYEKGADEKIAPASTAKLLTALTVLDICGTDDEVTVGNEVACIAKDASRAWLAPKNRLSVKQLLYAMLLPSGNDAAYTLAVYSGRQLLKDDNASIDDALEAFMEAANKKAEKLGASSSHFISPDGYDAEGQYTTARDLAVIAKAFAKRDTLIEIAAKSRVSLAFASGQQVTYENTNELINPASPYYFKEATGLKTGTSEAAGCCLVSSAKIDGKDYLCIVMGDTEEGRWEDTWTLYGALSS
;
A
#
# COMPACT_ATOMS: atom_id res chain seq x y z
N MET A 1 4.79 -5.05 4.07
CA MET A 1 5.72 -6.14 4.41
C MET A 1 5.51 -6.51 5.86
N LEU A 2 4.99 -7.71 6.11
CA LEU A 2 4.75 -8.21 7.46
C LEU A 2 6.10 -8.45 8.16
N ILE A 3 6.13 -8.39 9.49
CA ILE A 3 7.36 -8.66 10.27
C ILE A 3 7.93 -10.05 9.95
N TRP A 4 7.05 -11.00 9.63
CA TRP A 4 7.38 -12.37 9.23
C TRP A 4 8.19 -12.44 7.93
N ASP A 5 7.95 -11.53 6.99
CA ASP A 5 8.68 -11.47 5.73
C ASP A 5 10.13 -11.05 5.98
N VAL A 6 10.34 -10.02 6.82
CA VAL A 6 11.69 -9.56 7.24
C VAL A 6 12.47 -10.70 7.89
N LEU A 7 11.81 -11.44 8.79
CA LEU A 7 12.42 -12.54 9.53
C LEU A 7 12.90 -13.66 8.60
N SER A 8 12.22 -13.88 7.47
CA SER A 8 12.59 -14.90 6.48
C SER A 8 13.94 -14.64 5.79
N TYR A 9 14.43 -13.39 5.78
CA TYR A 9 15.73 -13.02 5.21
C TYR A 9 16.90 -13.21 6.18
N LEU A 10 16.65 -13.28 7.49
CA LEU A 10 17.71 -13.35 8.52
C LEU A 10 18.68 -14.54 8.35
N PRO A 11 18.25 -15.76 7.99
CA PRO A 11 19.17 -16.88 7.76
C PRO A 11 20.18 -16.60 6.64
N TYR A 12 19.76 -15.90 5.58
CA TYR A 12 20.61 -15.54 4.43
C TYR A 12 21.64 -14.47 4.81
N GLY A 13 21.21 -13.49 5.59
CA GLY A 13 22.08 -12.50 6.23
C GLY A 13 23.17 -13.12 7.10
N ALA A 14 22.76 -14.06 7.96
CA ALA A 14 23.68 -14.81 8.82
C ALA A 14 24.68 -15.62 7.98
N ALA A 15 24.21 -16.32 6.94
CA ALA A 15 25.04 -17.07 6.01
C ALA A 15 26.06 -16.17 5.30
N ALA A 16 25.65 -15.02 4.79
CA ALA A 16 26.54 -14.04 4.17
C ALA A 16 27.62 -13.54 5.15
N GLY A 17 27.24 -13.27 6.40
CA GLY A 17 28.17 -12.92 7.47
C GLY A 17 29.19 -14.02 7.77
N LEU A 18 28.76 -15.28 7.79
CA LEU A 18 29.64 -16.45 7.96
C LEU A 18 30.60 -16.60 6.78
N VAL A 19 30.11 -16.50 5.54
CA VAL A 19 30.94 -16.53 4.32
C VAL A 19 32.00 -15.43 4.37
N PHE A 20 31.61 -14.20 4.72
CA PHE A 20 32.55 -13.09 4.88
C PHE A 20 33.67 -13.42 5.89
N LEU A 21 33.32 -14.01 7.04
CA LEU A 21 34.29 -14.38 8.08
C LEU A 21 35.23 -15.50 7.62
N VAL A 22 34.73 -16.50 6.89
CA VAL A 22 35.53 -17.60 6.33
C VAL A 22 36.51 -17.07 5.30
N VAL A 23 36.03 -16.32 4.31
CA VAL A 23 36.87 -15.71 3.25
C VAL A 23 37.94 -14.80 3.87
N ARG A 24 37.56 -13.96 4.83
CA ARG A 24 38.51 -13.10 5.54
C ARG A 24 39.59 -13.91 6.25
N ARG A 25 39.23 -15.01 6.92
CA ARG A 25 40.18 -15.90 7.61
C ARG A 25 41.15 -16.55 6.62
N MET A 26 40.67 -16.97 5.46
CA MET A 26 41.51 -17.54 4.40
C MET A 26 42.53 -16.53 3.86
N ILE A 27 42.09 -15.29 3.59
CA ILE A 27 42.95 -14.23 3.02
C ILE A 27 43.97 -13.74 4.03
N LYS A 28 43.55 -13.47 5.28
CA LYS A 28 44.42 -12.86 6.30
C LYS A 28 45.24 -13.86 7.10
N LYS A 29 44.91 -15.16 7.05
CA LYS A 29 45.53 -16.23 7.84
C LYS A 29 45.58 -15.96 9.36
N GLU A 30 44.71 -15.09 9.86
CA GLU A 30 44.63 -14.69 11.27
C GLU A 30 43.36 -15.24 11.93
N ARG A 31 43.45 -15.63 13.21
CA ARG A 31 42.26 -15.93 14.01
C ARG A 31 41.48 -14.65 14.30
N THR A 32 40.16 -14.70 14.17
CA THR A 32 39.25 -13.59 14.51
C THR A 32 38.69 -13.85 15.92
N PRO A 33 38.74 -12.88 16.86
CA PRO A 33 38.17 -13.05 18.19
C PRO A 33 36.67 -13.37 18.15
N LEU A 34 36.17 -14.18 19.08
CA LEU A 34 34.75 -14.56 19.17
C LEU A 34 33.82 -13.34 19.23
N LEU A 35 34.20 -12.32 20.01
CA LEU A 35 33.42 -11.08 20.10
C LEU A 35 33.37 -10.33 18.75
N SER A 36 34.47 -10.32 17.99
CA SER A 36 34.47 -9.73 16.64
C SER A 36 33.61 -10.53 15.66
N ILE A 37 33.54 -11.85 15.80
CA ILE A 37 32.62 -12.71 15.03
C ILE A 37 31.18 -12.32 15.35
N GLY A 38 30.81 -12.24 16.63
CA GLY A 38 29.47 -11.84 17.07
C GLY A 38 29.05 -10.46 16.54
N ILE A 39 29.92 -9.45 16.67
CA ILE A 39 29.65 -8.10 16.14
C ILE A 39 29.51 -8.10 14.61
N THR A 40 30.30 -8.92 13.91
CA THR A 40 30.19 -9.05 12.43
C THR A 40 28.86 -9.66 12.02
N LEU A 41 28.40 -10.71 12.72
CA LEU A 41 27.10 -11.33 12.46
C LEU A 41 25.95 -10.39 12.81
N ALA A 42 26.03 -9.66 13.92
CA ALA A 42 25.04 -8.64 14.27
C ALA A 42 24.95 -7.56 13.18
N LEU A 43 26.08 -7.08 12.67
CA LEU A 43 26.11 -6.12 11.57
C LEU A 43 25.51 -6.72 10.29
N ALA A 44 25.81 -7.97 9.97
CA ALA A 44 25.23 -8.65 8.81
C ALA A 44 23.69 -8.75 8.93
N LEU A 45 23.16 -9.10 10.10
CA LEU A 45 21.73 -9.16 10.38
C LEU A 45 21.09 -7.76 10.30
N CYS A 46 21.72 -6.72 10.86
CA CYS A 46 21.22 -5.35 10.72
C CYS A 46 21.14 -4.92 9.24
N LEU A 47 22.19 -5.18 8.45
CA LEU A 47 22.18 -4.90 7.02
C LEU A 47 21.12 -5.70 6.27
N THR A 48 20.83 -6.92 6.73
CA THR A 48 19.77 -7.77 6.17
C THR A 48 18.41 -7.16 6.42
N VAL A 49 18.14 -6.67 7.65
CA VAL A 49 16.88 -5.97 7.96
C VAL A 49 16.76 -4.70 7.13
N ILE A 50 17.84 -3.91 7.01
CA ILE A 50 17.87 -2.71 6.16
C ILE A 50 17.47 -3.07 4.74
N PHE A 51 18.22 -3.96 4.08
CA PHE A 51 17.93 -4.32 2.69
C PHE A 51 16.61 -5.08 2.52
N ALA A 52 16.17 -5.88 3.48
CA ALA A 52 14.87 -6.54 3.40
C ALA A 52 13.74 -5.51 3.46
N VAL A 53 13.79 -4.57 4.40
CA VAL A 53 12.75 -3.54 4.55
C VAL A 53 12.77 -2.57 3.37
N THR A 54 13.94 -2.20 2.85
CA THR A 54 14.06 -1.11 1.87
C THR A 54 14.23 -1.57 0.42
N VAL A 55 14.85 -2.73 0.18
CA VAL A 55 15.23 -3.23 -1.15
C VAL A 55 14.46 -4.48 -1.55
N ALA A 56 14.11 -5.41 -0.66
CA ALA A 56 13.44 -6.66 -1.06
C ALA A 56 12.14 -6.49 -1.88
N PRO A 57 11.33 -5.42 -1.72
CA PRO A 57 10.19 -5.14 -2.59
C PRO A 57 10.55 -4.90 -4.08
N LEU A 58 11.82 -4.57 -4.39
CA LEU A 58 12.34 -4.50 -5.76
C LEU A 58 12.51 -5.88 -6.40
N CYS A 59 12.81 -6.87 -5.57
CA CYS A 59 13.26 -8.18 -6.03
C CYS A 59 12.11 -9.14 -6.30
N ALA A 60 10.88 -8.73 -5.99
CA ALA A 60 9.71 -9.52 -6.31
C ALA A 60 9.45 -9.50 -7.82
N TYR A 61 9.56 -8.36 -8.53
CA TYR A 61 9.19 -8.28 -9.95
C TYR A 61 9.91 -7.16 -10.70
N THR A 62 10.64 -7.51 -11.77
CA THR A 62 11.14 -6.68 -12.89
C THR A 62 12.27 -5.65 -12.68
N LEU A 63 13.26 -5.66 -13.59
CA LEU A 63 14.26 -4.58 -13.81
C LEU A 63 13.64 -3.43 -14.62
N GLN A 64 12.43 -3.00 -14.27
CA GLN A 64 11.77 -1.88 -14.93
C GLN A 64 12.15 -0.59 -14.21
N PHE A 65 12.51 0.47 -14.95
CA PHE A 65 12.74 1.79 -14.37
C PHE A 65 11.35 2.42 -14.13
N PHE A 66 10.93 2.54 -12.87
CA PHE A 66 9.57 2.99 -12.53
C PHE A 66 9.41 4.52 -12.57
N GLY A 67 10.50 5.29 -12.62
CA GLY A 67 10.46 6.75 -12.85
C GLY A 67 9.57 7.53 -11.87
N ASN A 68 9.38 7.02 -10.66
CA ASN A 68 8.44 7.54 -9.65
C ASN A 68 8.80 8.93 -9.12
N SER A 69 7.89 9.53 -8.35
CA SER A 69 8.03 10.85 -7.71
C SER A 69 9.34 10.99 -6.93
N ILE A 70 10.32 11.67 -7.53
CA ILE A 70 11.60 12.00 -6.92
C ILE A 70 11.40 13.26 -6.07
N ASN A 71 11.33 13.11 -4.75
CA ASN A 71 11.34 14.24 -3.83
C ASN A 71 12.79 14.63 -3.50
N LEU A 72 13.25 15.75 -4.06
CA LEU A 72 14.59 16.29 -3.81
C LEU A 72 14.56 17.53 -2.92
N ILE A 73 13.44 17.81 -2.27
CA ILE A 73 13.34 18.96 -1.36
C ILE A 73 13.87 18.52 0.01
N PRO A 74 15.06 18.98 0.44
CA PRO A 74 15.60 18.57 1.72
C PRO A 74 14.78 19.16 2.87
N PHE A 75 14.64 18.36 3.93
CA PHE A 75 13.90 18.61 5.15
C PHE A 75 12.39 18.81 4.99
N ALA A 76 11.79 18.30 3.91
CA ALA A 76 10.33 18.29 3.76
C ALA A 76 9.67 17.47 4.88
N VAL A 77 10.30 16.35 5.27
CA VAL A 77 9.86 15.45 6.35
C VAL A 77 9.70 16.15 7.69
N LEU A 78 10.39 17.28 7.94
CA LEU A 78 10.25 18.04 9.19
C LEU A 78 8.86 18.66 9.37
N LYS A 79 8.14 18.91 8.27
CA LYS A 79 6.77 19.45 8.31
C LYS A 79 5.75 18.36 8.67
N ASP A 80 6.06 17.11 8.36
CA ASP A 80 5.15 15.97 8.46
C ASP A 80 5.47 15.06 9.67
N VAL A 81 6.45 15.40 10.51
CA VAL A 81 6.85 14.59 11.70
C VAL A 81 5.68 14.37 12.67
N LYS A 82 4.76 15.33 12.76
CA LYS A 82 3.57 15.20 13.61
C LYS A 82 2.57 14.17 13.06
N ASP A 83 2.53 14.01 11.74
CA ASP A 83 1.54 13.19 11.04
C ASP A 83 2.08 11.78 10.73
N ASN A 84 3.40 11.66 10.53
CA ASN A 84 4.09 10.38 10.32
C ASN A 84 5.40 10.31 11.13
N PRO A 85 5.31 10.20 12.48
CA PRO A 85 6.49 10.12 13.33
C PRO A 85 7.31 8.84 13.04
N TRP A 86 6.66 7.77 12.57
CA TRP A 86 7.34 6.51 12.34
C TRP A 86 8.28 6.54 11.13
N ASN A 87 7.96 7.31 10.08
CA ASN A 87 8.89 7.52 8.97
C ASN A 87 10.14 8.30 9.45
N PHE A 88 9.92 9.38 10.20
CA PHE A 88 10.99 10.21 10.74
C PHE A 88 11.92 9.44 11.71
N TYR A 89 11.33 8.82 12.74
CA TYR A 89 12.10 8.09 13.74
C TYR A 89 12.59 6.72 13.25
N GLY A 90 11.83 6.03 12.40
CA GLY A 90 12.16 4.71 11.88
C GLY A 90 13.45 4.71 11.07
N ASN A 91 13.60 5.64 10.13
CA ASN A 91 14.81 5.77 9.30
C ASN A 91 16.04 6.10 10.16
N MET A 92 15.89 7.01 11.13
CA MET A 92 16.95 7.30 12.09
C MET A 92 17.33 6.08 12.93
N LEU A 93 16.35 5.37 13.51
CA LEU A 93 16.59 4.20 14.36
C LEU A 93 17.27 3.06 13.58
N LEU A 94 16.86 2.86 12.32
CA LEU A 94 17.37 1.81 11.45
C LEU A 94 18.88 1.95 11.16
N PHE A 95 19.40 3.18 11.09
CA PHE A 95 20.81 3.44 10.80
C PHE A 95 21.70 3.64 12.04
N ILE A 96 21.15 3.66 13.26
CA ILE A 96 21.96 3.70 14.49
C ILE A 96 22.99 2.54 14.53
N PRO A 97 22.63 1.27 14.26
CA PRO A 97 23.61 0.17 14.24
C PRO A 97 24.73 0.37 13.21
N VAL A 98 24.45 1.02 12.08
CA VAL A 98 25.44 1.34 11.03
C VAL A 98 26.46 2.37 11.54
N GLY A 99 26.07 3.25 12.46
CA GLY A 99 26.99 4.16 13.16
C GLY A 99 27.83 3.48 14.26
N VAL A 100 27.28 2.47 14.93
CA VAL A 100 27.91 1.78 16.08
C VAL A 100 28.83 0.64 15.65
N LEU A 101 28.29 -0.39 14.98
CA LEU A 101 28.94 -1.68 14.82
C LEU A 101 30.22 -1.62 13.95
N PRO A 102 30.27 -0.85 12.85
CA PRO A 102 31.48 -0.74 12.03
C PRO A 102 32.65 -0.10 12.77
N MET A 103 32.38 0.81 13.71
CA MET A 103 33.38 1.46 14.54
C MET A 103 34.11 0.47 15.47
N LEU A 104 33.39 -0.57 15.92
CA LEU A 104 33.93 -1.63 16.76
C LEU A 104 34.78 -2.62 15.93
N LEU A 105 34.45 -2.82 14.66
CA LEU A 105 35.12 -3.77 13.77
C LEU A 105 36.32 -3.17 13.02
N TRP A 106 36.26 -1.87 12.68
CA TRP A 106 37.23 -1.22 11.81
C TRP A 106 37.60 0.18 12.29
N ASP A 107 38.90 0.42 12.43
CA ASP A 107 39.48 1.65 12.98
C ASP A 107 39.10 2.91 12.19
N LYS A 108 38.99 2.80 10.86
CA LYS A 108 38.60 3.91 9.98
C LYS A 108 37.24 4.53 10.31
N PHE A 109 36.27 3.73 10.76
CA PHE A 109 34.92 4.18 11.14
C PHE A 109 34.89 4.86 12.52
N ARG A 110 36.05 5.06 13.17
CA ARG A 110 36.17 5.93 14.35
C ARG A 110 36.31 7.41 13.99
N LYS A 111 36.47 7.73 12.70
CA LYS A 111 36.41 9.09 12.16
C LYS A 111 34.97 9.37 11.74
N LEU A 112 34.41 10.47 12.25
CA LEU A 112 33.01 10.83 11.99
C LEU A 112 32.73 10.94 10.49
N SER A 113 33.60 11.64 9.75
CA SER A 113 33.45 11.81 8.30
C SER A 113 33.39 10.48 7.55
N VAL A 114 34.20 9.49 7.93
CA VAL A 114 34.19 8.17 7.28
C VAL A 114 32.87 7.45 7.53
N THR A 115 32.34 7.51 8.76
CA THR A 115 31.07 6.88 9.11
C THR A 115 29.89 7.54 8.43
N LEU A 116 29.84 8.88 8.43
CA LEU A 116 28.75 9.62 7.79
C LEU A 116 28.78 9.49 6.26
N CYS A 117 29.94 9.66 5.62
CA CYS A 117 30.07 9.47 4.17
C CYS A 117 29.66 8.05 3.76
N PHE A 118 30.01 7.06 4.58
CA PHE A 118 29.64 5.68 4.30
C PHE A 118 28.13 5.45 4.47
N ALA A 119 27.53 5.94 5.56
CA ALA A 119 26.09 5.83 5.80
C ALA A 119 25.27 6.54 4.72
N ALA A 120 25.67 7.76 4.34
CA ALA A 120 25.06 8.50 3.25
C ALA A 120 25.20 7.75 1.91
N GLY A 121 26.37 7.16 1.62
CA GLY A 121 26.56 6.35 0.42
C GLY A 121 25.73 5.07 0.41
N LEU A 122 25.58 4.39 1.55
CA LEU A 122 24.71 3.23 1.69
C LEU A 122 23.24 3.61 1.51
N SER A 123 22.81 4.72 2.10
CA SER A 123 21.44 5.22 1.93
C SER A 123 21.18 5.66 0.50
N ALA A 124 22.10 6.40 -0.13
CA ALA A 124 21.97 6.80 -1.53
C ALA A 124 21.93 5.60 -2.48
N LEU A 125 22.68 4.52 -2.18
CA LEU A 125 22.58 3.26 -2.91
C LEU A 125 21.18 2.65 -2.76
N ILE A 126 20.62 2.64 -1.55
CA ILE A 126 19.24 2.15 -1.30
C ILE A 126 18.23 2.98 -2.09
N GLU A 127 18.29 4.31 -2.01
CA GLU A 127 17.44 5.22 -2.79
C GLU A 127 17.58 4.99 -4.31
N THR A 128 18.81 4.82 -4.79
CA THR A 128 19.08 4.54 -6.21
C THR A 128 18.49 3.20 -6.63
N LEU A 129 18.57 2.18 -5.77
CA LEU A 129 17.92 0.91 -6.02
C LEU A 129 16.40 1.07 -6.02
N GLN A 130 15.83 1.92 -5.15
CA GLN A 130 14.39 2.21 -5.11
C GLN A 130 13.85 2.94 -6.34
N LEU A 131 14.69 3.58 -7.18
CA LEU A 131 14.26 4.07 -8.50
C LEU A 131 13.71 2.96 -9.41
N PHE A 132 14.10 1.72 -9.15
CA PHE A 132 13.60 0.53 -9.82
C PHE A 132 12.44 -0.12 -9.04
N SER A 133 11.87 0.57 -8.04
CA SER A 133 10.77 0.11 -7.19
C SER A 133 9.53 0.98 -7.42
N PRO A 134 8.32 0.46 -7.19
CA PRO A 134 7.12 1.28 -7.04
C PRO A 134 7.19 2.27 -5.85
N ARG A 135 8.19 2.19 -4.97
CA ARG A 135 8.44 3.19 -3.92
C ARG A 135 9.09 4.45 -4.50
N GLY A 136 8.65 5.63 -4.05
CA GLY A 136 9.27 6.90 -4.39
C GLY A 136 10.65 7.05 -3.75
N THR A 137 11.50 7.89 -4.36
CA THR A 137 12.82 8.27 -3.84
C THR A 137 12.69 9.57 -3.06
N ASP A 138 13.19 9.61 -1.82
CA ASP A 138 13.18 10.82 -0.99
C ASP A 138 14.58 11.17 -0.48
N ILE A 139 15.03 12.39 -0.79
CA ILE A 139 16.30 12.90 -0.29
C ILE A 139 16.34 12.96 1.25
N ASP A 140 15.16 13.07 1.89
CA ASP A 140 15.05 13.09 3.33
C ASP A 140 15.43 11.76 3.97
N ASP A 141 15.24 10.63 3.29
CA ASP A 141 15.65 9.33 3.80
C ASP A 141 17.16 9.23 3.88
N VAL A 142 17.90 9.78 2.90
CA VAL A 142 19.35 9.91 2.96
C VAL A 142 19.79 10.77 4.15
N ILE A 143 19.08 11.87 4.40
CA ILE A 143 19.37 12.79 5.51
C ILE A 143 19.10 12.11 6.87
N LEU A 144 17.94 11.48 7.03
CA LEU A 144 17.51 10.82 8.26
C LEU A 144 18.36 9.59 8.58
N ASN A 145 18.66 8.76 7.59
CA ASN A 145 19.56 7.61 7.75
C ASN A 145 20.97 8.08 8.14
N THR A 146 21.45 9.17 7.55
CA THR A 146 22.74 9.77 7.93
C THR A 146 22.71 10.35 9.36
N ALA A 147 21.59 10.95 9.77
CA ALA A 147 21.38 11.43 11.14
C ALA A 147 21.31 10.27 12.16
N GLY A 148 20.67 9.16 11.80
CA GLY A 148 20.68 7.91 12.57
C GLY A 148 22.11 7.39 12.79
N ALA A 149 22.91 7.35 11.72
CA ALA A 149 24.31 6.95 11.78
C ALA A 149 25.16 7.92 12.62
N PHE A 150 24.85 9.22 12.64
CA PHE A 150 25.48 10.19 13.54
C PHE A 150 25.22 9.84 15.01
N TRP A 151 23.97 9.60 15.38
CA TRP A 151 23.63 9.19 16.75
C TRP A 151 24.25 7.84 17.12
N GLY A 152 24.27 6.90 16.17
CA GLY A 152 25.01 5.65 16.32
C GLY A 152 26.51 5.85 16.53
N PHE A 153 27.14 6.80 15.83
CA PHE A 153 28.54 7.14 16.04
C PHE A 153 28.79 7.69 17.44
N VAL A 154 27.95 8.61 17.92
CA VAL A 154 28.02 9.15 19.28
C VAL A 154 27.90 8.02 20.31
N LEU A 155 26.90 7.16 20.15
CA LEU A 155 26.70 5.98 21.00
C LEU A 155 27.91 5.04 20.97
N GLY A 156 28.48 4.78 19.79
CA GLY A 156 29.68 3.97 19.62
C GLY A 156 30.90 4.55 20.34
N LYS A 157 31.06 5.89 20.34
CA LYS A 157 32.12 6.57 21.12
C LYS A 157 31.91 6.43 22.62
N VAL A 158 30.68 6.54 23.08
CA VAL A 158 30.32 6.28 24.49
C VAL A 158 30.67 4.84 24.87
N ILE A 159 30.28 3.87 24.05
CA ILE A 159 30.62 2.45 24.24
C ILE A 159 32.14 2.25 24.30
N LEU A 160 32.92 2.83 23.39
CA LEU A 160 34.39 2.74 23.39
C LEU A 160 35.08 3.52 24.53
N LYS A 161 34.34 4.39 25.23
CA LYS A 161 34.80 5.09 26.45
C LYS A 161 34.51 4.23 27.68
N LEU A 162 33.34 3.61 27.75
CA LEU A 162 32.92 2.72 28.83
C LEU A 162 33.68 1.39 28.81
N TYR A 163 34.00 0.88 27.61
CA TYR A 163 34.66 -0.41 27.37
C TYR A 163 35.91 -0.25 26.49
N PRO A 164 37.03 0.29 27.02
CA PRO A 164 38.23 0.59 26.23
C PRO A 164 38.87 -0.64 25.57
N GLU A 165 38.69 -1.84 26.13
CA GLU A 165 39.17 -3.11 25.60
C GLU A 165 38.61 -3.43 24.20
N LEU A 166 37.40 -2.97 23.89
CA LEU A 166 36.80 -3.08 22.55
C LEU A 166 37.65 -2.37 21.49
N ARG A 167 38.50 -1.40 21.87
CA ARG A 167 39.37 -0.72 20.93
C ARG A 167 40.37 -1.66 20.26
N ARG A 168 40.74 -2.76 20.94
CA ARG A 168 41.67 -3.78 20.45
C ARG A 168 41.05 -4.72 19.42
N LEU A 169 39.72 -4.74 19.31
CA LEU A 169 39.00 -5.59 18.35
C LEU A 169 39.08 -5.05 16.92
N ALA A 170 39.10 -3.71 16.77
CA ALA A 170 39.06 -3.10 15.45
C ALA A 170 40.37 -3.34 14.70
N ARG A 171 40.25 -3.72 13.42
CA ARG A 171 41.40 -3.96 12.54
C ARG A 171 41.40 -2.98 11.37
N ARG A 172 42.57 -2.77 10.76
CA ARG A 172 42.70 -2.06 9.48
C ARG A 172 42.02 -2.86 8.38
N GLY A 173 40.94 -2.32 7.83
CA GLY A 173 40.14 -2.96 6.78
C GLY A 173 39.70 -1.98 5.69
N LYS A 174 40.50 -1.85 4.62
CA LYS A 174 40.03 -1.20 3.39
C LYS A 174 38.99 -2.12 2.71
N GLY A 175 37.87 -1.56 2.27
CA GLY A 175 36.80 -2.30 1.57
C GLY A 175 36.00 -3.33 2.37
N GLN A 176 36.45 -3.78 3.55
CA GLN A 176 35.83 -4.91 4.25
C GLN A 176 34.34 -4.74 4.61
N PHE A 177 33.93 -3.55 5.05
CA PHE A 177 32.50 -3.27 5.24
C PHE A 177 31.73 -3.39 3.92
N ALA A 178 32.22 -2.78 2.84
CA ALA A 178 31.54 -2.80 1.55
C ALA A 178 31.39 -4.23 1.00
N VAL A 179 32.41 -5.07 1.22
CA VAL A 179 32.34 -6.50 0.87
C VAL A 179 31.26 -7.21 1.69
N LEU A 180 31.19 -6.98 3.01
CA LEU A 180 30.14 -7.56 3.84
C LEU A 180 28.74 -7.09 3.38
N ALA A 181 28.56 -5.79 3.18
CA ALA A 181 27.29 -5.22 2.73
C ALA A 181 26.90 -5.75 1.35
N GLY A 182 27.84 -5.87 0.40
CA GLY A 182 27.59 -6.45 -0.90
C GLY A 182 27.21 -7.93 -0.83
N LEU A 183 27.84 -8.73 0.03
CA LEU A 183 27.46 -10.13 0.24
C LEU A 183 26.07 -10.27 0.84
N VAL A 184 25.72 -9.43 1.83
CA VAL A 184 24.39 -9.43 2.43
C VAL A 184 23.33 -9.00 1.42
N LEU A 185 23.62 -7.95 0.64
CA LEU A 185 22.74 -7.47 -0.43
C LEU A 185 22.49 -8.59 -1.45
N LEU A 186 23.55 -9.25 -1.95
CA LEU A 186 23.44 -10.39 -2.87
C LEU A 186 22.64 -11.55 -2.27
N ALA A 187 22.79 -11.83 -0.97
CA ALA A 187 22.04 -12.89 -0.31
C ALA A 187 20.54 -12.55 -0.18
N VAL A 188 20.21 -11.29 0.08
CA VAL A 188 18.82 -10.79 0.07
C VAL A 188 18.23 -10.88 -1.34
N PHE A 189 18.99 -10.52 -2.37
CA PHE A 189 18.59 -10.67 -3.78
C PHE A 189 18.34 -12.14 -4.16
N ALA A 190 19.29 -13.03 -3.87
CA ALA A 190 19.18 -14.46 -4.20
C ALA A 190 17.98 -15.13 -3.50
N ARG A 191 17.57 -14.64 -2.32
CA ARG A 191 16.34 -15.09 -1.67
C ARG A 191 15.09 -14.62 -2.41
N GLY A 192 15.05 -13.38 -2.89
CA GLY A 192 13.95 -12.87 -3.73
C GLY A 192 13.64 -13.79 -4.92
N ASP A 193 14.67 -14.28 -5.61
CA ASP A 193 14.56 -15.19 -6.77
C ASP A 193 14.00 -16.60 -6.48
N THR A 194 13.94 -17.03 -5.21
CA THR A 194 13.52 -18.39 -4.79
C THR A 194 12.06 -18.46 -4.30
N LEU A 195 11.36 -17.34 -4.25
CA LEU A 195 9.90 -17.33 -4.16
C LEU A 195 9.34 -17.71 -5.55
N PRO A 196 8.23 -18.45 -5.64
CA PRO A 196 7.76 -18.98 -6.92
C PRO A 196 7.57 -17.86 -7.94
N LYS A 197 8.30 -17.97 -9.05
CA LYS A 197 8.12 -17.13 -10.23
C LYS A 197 6.74 -17.44 -10.81
N MET A 198 5.84 -16.47 -10.86
CA MET A 198 4.65 -16.58 -11.70
C MET A 198 5.12 -16.82 -13.14
N SER A 199 4.70 -17.95 -13.70
CA SER A 199 5.05 -18.41 -15.04
C SER A 199 4.53 -17.40 -16.08
N GLU A 200 5.42 -16.78 -16.84
CA GLU A 200 5.08 -16.15 -18.12
C GLU A 200 4.45 -17.22 -19.03
N GLY A 201 3.14 -17.16 -19.23
CA GLY A 201 2.43 -18.00 -20.19
C GLY A 201 2.95 -17.74 -21.60
N ALA A 202 3.59 -18.73 -22.19
CA ALA A 202 4.06 -18.69 -23.56
C ALA A 202 2.86 -18.52 -24.53
N LEU A 203 2.82 -17.37 -25.20
CA LEU A 203 1.87 -17.06 -26.27
C LEU A 203 2.09 -18.04 -27.44
N THR A 204 1.07 -18.84 -27.74
CA THR A 204 0.94 -19.50 -29.05
C THR A 204 -0.10 -18.73 -29.88
N PRO A 205 0.09 -18.58 -31.20
CA PRO A 205 -0.82 -17.79 -32.03
C PRO A 205 -2.14 -18.55 -32.28
N PRO A 206 -3.27 -17.85 -32.44
CA PRO A 206 -4.58 -18.48 -32.44
C PRO A 206 -4.88 -19.15 -33.80
N PRO A 207 -5.65 -20.26 -33.82
CA PRO A 207 -6.33 -20.69 -35.03
C PRO A 207 -7.54 -19.78 -35.28
N THR A 208 -7.75 -19.50 -36.56
CA THR A 208 -8.86 -18.72 -37.10
C THR A 208 -10.12 -19.59 -37.22
N GLU A 209 -11.27 -18.96 -36.96
CA GLU A 209 -12.66 -19.31 -37.31
C GLU A 209 -13.63 -19.87 -36.23
N ILE A 210 -14.62 -18.99 -35.93
CA ILE A 210 -16.09 -19.15 -35.86
C ILE A 210 -16.67 -20.12 -34.81
N THR A 211 -17.53 -19.60 -33.91
CA THR A 211 -19.00 -19.84 -33.86
C THR A 211 -19.64 -19.13 -32.66
N THR A 212 -20.86 -18.63 -32.85
CA THR A 212 -21.75 -18.08 -31.82
C THR A 212 -22.48 -19.23 -31.11
N ASP A 213 -22.08 -19.54 -29.87
CA ASP A 213 -22.89 -20.34 -28.91
C ASP A 213 -22.42 -20.03 -27.47
N PRO A 214 -23.25 -20.29 -26.43
CA PRO A 214 -23.13 -19.68 -25.12
C PRO A 214 -21.84 -20.06 -24.38
N LEU A 215 -21.21 -19.06 -23.74
CA LEU A 215 -19.94 -19.14 -23.01
C LEU A 215 -19.83 -20.42 -22.15
N PRO A 216 -18.76 -21.22 -22.27
CA PRO A 216 -18.60 -22.45 -21.50
C PRO A 216 -18.15 -22.13 -20.07
N ASN A 217 -18.95 -22.57 -19.10
CA ASN A 217 -18.67 -22.55 -17.66
C ASN A 217 -17.31 -23.20 -17.27
N ALA A 218 -16.71 -23.99 -18.17
CA ALA A 218 -15.49 -24.76 -17.93
C ALA A 218 -14.23 -23.92 -17.63
N ALA A 219 -14.19 -22.65 -18.05
CA ALA A 219 -13.04 -21.77 -17.80
C ALA A 219 -12.85 -21.45 -16.31
N PHE A 220 -13.91 -21.54 -15.50
CA PHE A 220 -13.91 -21.15 -14.10
C PHE A 220 -13.86 -22.34 -13.12
N ASP A 221 -14.06 -23.57 -13.61
CA ASP A 221 -14.25 -24.78 -12.78
C ASP A 221 -13.02 -25.19 -11.95
N ASN A 222 -11.81 -24.72 -12.31
CA ASN A 222 -10.54 -25.08 -11.65
C ASN A 222 -9.79 -23.88 -11.05
N LEU A 223 -10.43 -22.72 -10.90
CA LEU A 223 -9.77 -21.56 -10.32
C LEU A 223 -9.56 -21.74 -8.82
N SER A 224 -8.32 -21.52 -8.37
CA SER A 224 -7.95 -21.54 -6.95
C SER A 224 -7.71 -20.11 -6.48
N LEU A 225 -8.75 -19.49 -5.93
CA LEU A 225 -8.73 -18.12 -5.42
C LEU A 225 -8.49 -18.08 -3.90
N THR A 226 -7.70 -17.13 -3.42
CA THR A 226 -7.43 -16.92 -1.98
C THR A 226 -8.54 -16.16 -1.26
N ALA A 227 -9.29 -15.33 -1.98
CA ALA A 227 -10.41 -14.57 -1.46
C ALA A 227 -11.48 -15.45 -0.82
N LYS A 228 -12.11 -14.94 0.25
CA LYS A 228 -13.21 -15.63 0.92
C LYS A 228 -14.49 -15.56 0.08
N ASN A 229 -14.86 -14.35 -0.33
CA ASN A 229 -16.10 -14.11 -1.06
C ASN A 229 -15.81 -13.47 -2.42
N VAL A 230 -16.41 -14.01 -3.48
CA VAL A 230 -16.21 -13.61 -4.86
C VAL A 230 -17.53 -13.61 -5.61
N VAL A 231 -17.75 -12.57 -6.42
CA VAL A 231 -18.73 -12.55 -7.50
C VAL A 231 -18.07 -11.98 -8.74
N PHE A 232 -18.12 -12.71 -9.84
CA PHE A 232 -17.64 -12.28 -11.15
C PHE A 232 -18.75 -12.42 -12.19
N MET A 233 -19.04 -11.35 -12.92
CA MET A 233 -20.19 -11.32 -13.83
C MET A 233 -20.04 -10.32 -14.96
N GLU A 234 -20.75 -10.55 -16.07
CA GLU A 234 -21.01 -9.49 -17.06
C GLU A 234 -21.98 -8.45 -16.45
N MET A 235 -21.72 -7.16 -16.67
CA MET A 235 -22.42 -6.05 -16.04
C MET A 235 -23.93 -6.07 -16.29
N GLU A 236 -24.37 -6.45 -17.48
CA GLU A 236 -25.80 -6.47 -17.83
C GLU A 236 -26.47 -7.84 -17.57
N ALA A 237 -25.70 -8.86 -17.17
CA ALA A 237 -26.25 -10.18 -16.88
C ALA A 237 -26.89 -10.25 -15.49
N ASP A 238 -27.89 -11.13 -15.34
CA ASP A 238 -28.52 -11.41 -14.03
C ASP A 238 -27.85 -12.55 -13.28
N THR A 239 -26.98 -13.31 -13.96
CA THR A 239 -26.27 -14.47 -13.40
C THR A 239 -24.78 -14.23 -13.38
N ALA A 240 -24.13 -14.63 -12.30
CA ALA A 240 -22.68 -14.60 -12.23
C ALA A 240 -22.05 -15.71 -13.07
N LEU A 241 -20.86 -15.42 -13.60
CA LEU A 241 -19.98 -16.36 -14.27
C LEU A 241 -19.18 -17.19 -13.27
N TYR A 242 -18.86 -16.60 -12.11
CA TYR A 242 -18.21 -17.29 -11.01
C TYR A 242 -18.64 -16.72 -9.65
N GLU A 243 -18.85 -17.61 -8.68
CA GLU A 243 -19.23 -17.26 -7.32
C GLU A 243 -18.48 -18.13 -6.31
N LYS A 244 -18.04 -17.52 -5.21
CA LYS A 244 -17.49 -18.21 -4.04
C LYS A 244 -17.96 -17.46 -2.80
N GLY A 245 -18.62 -18.10 -1.84
CA GLY A 245 -19.11 -17.41 -0.63
C GLY A 245 -19.93 -16.15 -0.92
N ALA A 246 -20.63 -16.08 -2.07
CA ALA A 246 -21.19 -14.84 -2.61
C ALA A 246 -22.20 -14.17 -1.66
N ASP A 247 -22.92 -14.98 -0.89
CA ASP A 247 -23.95 -14.60 0.08
C ASP A 247 -23.46 -14.62 1.54
N GLU A 248 -22.17 -14.92 1.76
CA GLU A 248 -21.59 -14.91 3.11
C GLU A 248 -21.36 -13.46 3.58
N LYS A 249 -21.70 -13.21 4.84
CA LYS A 249 -21.54 -11.89 5.46
C LYS A 249 -20.06 -11.59 5.70
N ILE A 250 -19.65 -10.40 5.31
CA ILE A 250 -18.30 -9.88 5.55
C ILE A 250 -18.36 -8.37 5.82
N ALA A 251 -17.41 -7.85 6.58
CA ALA A 251 -17.29 -6.40 6.74
C ALA A 251 -16.98 -5.76 5.36
N PRO A 252 -17.58 -4.61 5.02
CA PRO A 252 -17.39 -4.01 3.70
C PRO A 252 -16.03 -3.32 3.54
N ALA A 253 -15.38 -2.91 4.63
CA ALA A 253 -14.30 -1.93 4.59
C ALA A 253 -14.69 -0.71 3.71
N SER A 254 -13.72 -0.06 3.08
CA SER A 254 -13.98 1.12 2.24
C SER A 254 -14.80 0.85 0.96
N THR A 255 -15.19 -0.38 0.65
CA THR A 255 -16.13 -0.64 -0.47
C THR A 255 -17.53 -0.06 -0.19
N ALA A 256 -17.88 0.16 1.09
CA ALA A 256 -19.10 0.87 1.50
C ALA A 256 -19.23 2.27 0.88
N LYS A 257 -18.11 2.92 0.53
CA LYS A 257 -18.09 4.26 -0.08
C LYS A 257 -18.78 4.29 -1.46
N LEU A 258 -18.97 3.15 -2.12
CA LEU A 258 -19.80 3.05 -3.32
C LEU A 258 -21.26 3.41 -3.02
N LEU A 259 -21.82 2.87 -1.93
CA LEU A 259 -23.17 3.20 -1.46
C LEU A 259 -23.26 4.64 -0.97
N THR A 260 -22.24 5.12 -0.26
CA THR A 260 -22.15 6.51 0.19
C THR A 260 -22.19 7.48 -0.99
N ALA A 261 -21.37 7.26 -2.02
CA ALA A 261 -21.33 8.09 -3.22
C ALA A 261 -22.68 8.11 -3.95
N LEU A 262 -23.31 6.94 -4.11
CA LEU A 262 -24.64 6.83 -4.68
C LEU A 262 -25.66 7.63 -3.87
N THR A 263 -25.64 7.53 -2.56
CA THR A 263 -26.60 8.20 -1.66
C THR A 263 -26.44 9.71 -1.73
N VAL A 264 -25.20 10.21 -1.70
CA VAL A 264 -24.87 11.63 -1.88
C VAL A 264 -25.48 12.17 -3.17
N LEU A 265 -25.30 11.48 -4.30
CA LEU A 265 -25.79 11.96 -5.60
C LEU A 265 -27.31 11.80 -5.83
N ASP A 266 -28.05 11.25 -4.87
CA ASP A 266 -29.52 11.36 -4.86
C ASP A 266 -30.01 12.60 -4.11
N ILE A 267 -29.15 13.20 -3.29
CA ILE A 267 -29.50 14.28 -2.36
C ILE A 267 -28.92 15.61 -2.82
N CYS A 268 -27.66 15.58 -3.28
CA CYS A 268 -26.85 16.76 -3.55
C CYS A 268 -26.45 16.84 -5.03
N GLY A 269 -26.34 18.06 -5.54
CA GLY A 269 -25.73 18.37 -6.83
C GLY A 269 -24.21 18.28 -6.77
N THR A 270 -23.57 17.95 -7.89
CA THR A 270 -22.10 17.82 -7.96
C THR A 270 -21.35 19.13 -7.71
N ASP A 271 -22.01 20.25 -7.99
CA ASP A 271 -21.46 21.60 -7.86
C ASP A 271 -21.85 22.28 -6.54
N ASP A 272 -22.57 21.57 -5.67
CA ASP A 272 -22.92 22.09 -4.34
C ASP A 272 -21.65 22.31 -3.53
N GLU A 273 -21.52 23.51 -2.96
CA GLU A 273 -20.36 23.91 -2.17
C GLU A 273 -20.51 23.48 -0.72
N VAL A 274 -19.58 22.64 -0.27
CA VAL A 274 -19.57 22.08 1.08
C VAL A 274 -18.45 22.70 1.88
N THR A 275 -18.77 23.16 3.08
CA THR A 275 -17.76 23.61 4.05
C THR A 275 -17.46 22.46 5.01
N VAL A 276 -16.22 22.00 5.02
CA VAL A 276 -15.73 20.96 5.93
C VAL A 276 -15.87 21.46 7.37
N GLY A 277 -16.56 20.69 8.22
CA GLY A 277 -16.74 20.98 9.64
C GLY A 277 -15.85 20.11 10.53
N ASN A 278 -16.31 19.86 11.76
CA ASN A 278 -15.58 19.08 12.75
C ASN A 278 -15.78 17.55 12.58
N GLU A 279 -16.67 17.13 11.68
CA GLU A 279 -16.94 15.72 11.37
C GLU A 279 -15.72 14.96 10.85
N VAL A 280 -14.70 15.66 10.35
CA VAL A 280 -13.40 15.06 10.01
C VAL A 280 -12.69 14.42 11.22
N ALA A 281 -13.10 14.76 12.45
CA ALA A 281 -12.61 14.16 13.68
C ALA A 281 -13.34 12.86 14.08
N CYS A 282 -14.43 12.48 13.39
CA CYS A 282 -15.20 11.26 13.65
C CYS A 282 -14.51 9.99 13.12
N ILE A 283 -13.45 10.13 12.33
CA ILE A 283 -12.74 9.00 11.72
C ILE A 283 -11.79 8.32 12.72
N ALA A 284 -11.55 7.02 12.51
CA ALA A 284 -10.56 6.28 13.28
C ALA A 284 -9.12 6.81 13.07
N LYS A 285 -8.24 6.52 14.02
CA LYS A 285 -6.87 7.08 14.04
C LYS A 285 -5.97 6.55 12.94
N ASP A 286 -6.19 5.31 12.52
CA ASP A 286 -5.50 4.56 11.49
C ASP A 286 -6.24 4.55 10.14
N ALA A 287 -7.38 5.24 10.06
CA ALA A 287 -8.18 5.33 8.84
C ALA A 287 -7.45 6.14 7.73
N SER A 288 -7.67 5.77 6.47
CA SER A 288 -7.26 6.55 5.29
C SER A 288 -7.88 7.95 5.27
N ARG A 289 -7.14 8.94 4.76
CA ARG A 289 -7.54 10.36 4.79
C ARG A 289 -7.28 11.06 3.46
N ALA A 290 -8.16 11.98 3.12
CA ALA A 290 -7.96 12.98 2.08
C ALA A 290 -7.29 14.27 2.61
N TRP A 291 -7.04 14.32 3.92
CA TRP A 291 -6.40 15.42 4.64
C TRP A 291 -7.21 16.73 4.56
N LEU A 292 -8.53 16.61 4.66
CA LEU A 292 -9.41 17.76 4.73
C LEU A 292 -9.28 18.45 6.09
N ALA A 293 -9.24 19.79 6.08
CA ALA A 293 -9.22 20.60 7.29
C ALA A 293 -10.54 21.34 7.48
N PRO A 294 -11.01 21.56 8.72
CA PRO A 294 -12.17 22.40 8.98
C PRO A 294 -12.05 23.76 8.28
N LYS A 295 -13.16 24.24 7.73
CA LYS A 295 -13.32 25.44 6.90
C LYS A 295 -12.78 25.33 5.47
N ASN A 296 -12.21 24.19 5.06
CA ASN A 296 -12.02 23.95 3.63
C ASN A 296 -13.38 24.02 2.92
N ARG A 297 -13.39 24.59 1.71
CA ARG A 297 -14.57 24.67 0.85
C ARG A 297 -14.27 23.92 -0.44
N LEU A 298 -15.10 22.92 -0.71
CA LEU A 298 -14.98 22.03 -1.85
C LEU A 298 -16.37 21.76 -2.42
N SER A 299 -16.46 21.55 -3.73
CA SER A 299 -17.69 21.03 -4.31
C SER A 299 -17.90 19.56 -3.95
N VAL A 300 -19.15 19.07 -4.02
CA VAL A 300 -19.45 17.64 -3.88
C VAL A 300 -18.62 16.79 -4.83
N LYS A 301 -18.39 17.21 -6.08
CA LYS A 301 -17.52 16.49 -7.03
C LYS A 301 -16.09 16.36 -6.51
N GLN A 302 -15.53 17.42 -5.93
CA GLN A 302 -14.18 17.39 -5.35
C GLN A 302 -14.11 16.48 -4.12
N LEU A 303 -15.13 16.49 -3.28
CA LEU A 303 -15.23 15.58 -2.13
C LEU A 303 -15.40 14.11 -2.58
N LEU A 304 -16.10 13.84 -3.67
CA LEU A 304 -16.20 12.50 -4.24
C LEU A 304 -14.84 12.00 -4.76
N TYR A 305 -14.03 12.87 -5.39
CA TYR A 305 -12.63 12.51 -5.71
C TYR A 305 -11.81 12.21 -4.45
N ALA A 306 -11.91 13.08 -3.44
CA ALA A 306 -11.23 12.93 -2.15
C ALA A 306 -11.65 11.63 -1.42
N MET A 307 -12.90 11.20 -1.57
CA MET A 307 -13.42 9.98 -0.97
C MET A 307 -13.04 8.72 -1.75
N LEU A 308 -13.14 8.74 -3.08
CA LEU A 308 -13.06 7.52 -3.89
C LEU A 308 -11.62 7.14 -4.25
N LEU A 309 -10.73 8.11 -4.51
CA LEU A 309 -9.35 7.83 -4.94
C LEU A 309 -8.46 7.37 -3.77
N PRO A 310 -8.13 8.24 -2.78
CA PRO A 310 -7.28 7.87 -1.66
C PRO A 310 -8.07 7.14 -0.55
N SER A 311 -9.35 6.84 -0.79
CA SER A 311 -10.25 6.24 0.19
C SER A 311 -10.50 7.13 1.42
N GLY A 312 -10.53 8.47 1.25
CA GLY A 312 -10.60 9.41 2.38
C GLY A 312 -11.85 9.25 3.24
N ASN A 313 -11.66 8.88 4.51
CA ASN A 313 -12.78 8.72 5.46
C ASN A 313 -13.31 10.09 5.90
N ASP A 314 -12.44 11.08 6.08
CA ASP A 314 -12.78 12.48 6.34
C ASP A 314 -13.72 13.05 5.26
N ALA A 315 -13.46 12.74 3.99
CA ALA A 315 -14.34 13.11 2.88
C ALA A 315 -15.69 12.38 2.95
N ALA A 316 -15.71 11.10 3.33
CA ALA A 316 -16.95 10.34 3.49
C ALA A 316 -17.85 10.91 4.60
N TYR A 317 -17.29 11.25 5.77
CA TYR A 317 -18.03 11.90 6.86
C TYR A 317 -18.50 13.30 6.47
N THR A 318 -17.66 14.09 5.79
CA THR A 318 -18.04 15.43 5.30
C THR A 318 -19.25 15.35 4.37
N LEU A 319 -19.21 14.44 3.38
CA LEU A 319 -20.31 14.23 2.45
C LEU A 319 -21.59 13.73 3.14
N ALA A 320 -21.44 12.80 4.09
CA ALA A 320 -22.56 12.23 4.82
C ALA A 320 -23.25 13.28 5.71
N VAL A 321 -22.49 14.06 6.48
CA VAL A 321 -23.04 15.11 7.34
C VAL A 321 -23.71 16.21 6.51
N TYR A 322 -23.07 16.65 5.42
CA TYR A 322 -23.69 17.65 4.53
C TYR A 322 -25.01 17.13 3.96
N SER A 323 -25.02 15.91 3.41
CA SER A 323 -26.22 15.30 2.82
C SER A 323 -27.31 15.03 3.87
N GLY A 324 -26.93 14.62 5.09
CA GLY A 324 -27.83 14.44 6.22
C GLY A 324 -28.54 15.73 6.63
N ARG A 325 -27.81 16.84 6.69
CA ARG A 325 -28.41 18.17 6.92
C ARG A 325 -29.37 18.58 5.81
N GLN A 326 -29.07 18.26 4.55
CA GLN A 326 -30.00 18.50 3.43
C GLN A 326 -31.28 17.67 3.57
N LEU A 327 -31.18 16.40 3.98
CA LEU A 327 -32.35 15.54 4.24
C LEU A 327 -33.22 16.09 5.37
N LEU A 328 -32.60 16.53 6.46
CA LEU A 328 -33.26 17.13 7.62
C LEU A 328 -33.81 18.53 7.34
N LYS A 329 -33.30 19.20 6.31
CA LYS A 329 -33.53 20.63 6.02
C LYS A 329 -33.13 21.53 7.19
N ASP A 330 -32.03 21.16 7.85
CA ASP A 330 -31.47 21.90 8.98
C ASP A 330 -29.94 21.92 8.88
N ASP A 331 -29.39 23.07 8.47
CA ASP A 331 -27.94 23.29 8.36
C ASP A 331 -27.23 23.27 9.72
N ASN A 332 -27.96 23.40 10.83
CA ASN A 332 -27.41 23.38 12.19
C ASN A 332 -27.60 22.05 12.90
N ALA A 333 -28.17 21.03 12.23
CA ALA A 333 -28.31 19.71 12.80
C ALA A 333 -26.93 19.20 13.29
N SER A 334 -26.95 18.50 14.43
CA SER A 334 -25.74 17.96 15.02
C SER A 334 -25.09 16.96 14.06
N ILE A 335 -23.79 16.69 14.25
CA ILE A 335 -23.08 15.71 13.41
C ILE A 335 -23.77 14.35 13.52
N ASP A 336 -24.17 13.95 14.72
CA ASP A 336 -24.80 12.66 14.98
C ASP A 336 -26.18 12.56 14.31
N ASP A 337 -27.04 13.57 14.45
CA ASP A 337 -28.37 13.59 13.80
C ASP A 337 -28.25 13.53 12.27
N ALA A 338 -27.28 14.27 11.71
CA ALA A 338 -27.04 14.27 10.28
C ALA A 338 -26.50 12.92 9.77
N LEU A 339 -25.58 12.29 10.53
CA LEU A 339 -25.09 10.95 10.20
C LEU A 339 -26.19 9.89 10.29
N GLU A 340 -27.04 9.94 11.32
CA GLU A 340 -28.18 9.03 11.46
C GLU A 340 -29.13 9.14 10.26
N ALA A 341 -29.54 10.36 9.91
CA ALA A 341 -30.41 10.62 8.77
C ALA A 341 -29.78 10.13 7.44
N PHE A 342 -28.46 10.33 7.27
CA PHE A 342 -27.74 9.86 6.09
C PHE A 342 -27.66 8.33 6.03
N MET A 343 -27.34 7.67 7.14
CA MET A 343 -27.21 6.21 7.18
C MET A 343 -28.56 5.50 7.04
N GLU A 344 -29.66 6.08 7.54
CA GLU A 344 -31.01 5.59 7.25
C GLU A 344 -31.29 5.64 5.74
N ALA A 345 -30.98 6.78 5.09
CA ALA A 345 -31.15 6.93 3.65
C ALA A 345 -30.27 5.96 2.84
N ALA A 346 -29.03 5.73 3.28
CA ALA A 346 -28.10 4.80 2.65
C ALA A 346 -28.58 3.35 2.74
N ASN A 347 -29.00 2.88 3.92
CA ASN A 347 -29.54 1.51 4.07
C ASN A 347 -30.84 1.32 3.29
N LYS A 348 -31.75 2.31 3.32
CA LYS A 348 -32.98 2.28 2.51
C LYS A 348 -32.68 2.24 1.01
N LYS A 349 -31.60 2.89 0.58
CA LYS A 349 -31.11 2.78 -0.80
C LYS A 349 -30.60 1.36 -1.09
N ALA A 350 -29.79 0.77 -0.22
CA ALA A 350 -29.31 -0.60 -0.39
C ALA A 350 -30.48 -1.59 -0.56
N GLU A 351 -31.48 -1.52 0.31
CA GLU A 351 -32.71 -2.33 0.21
C GLU A 351 -33.43 -2.13 -1.13
N LYS A 352 -33.63 -0.88 -1.57
CA LYS A 352 -34.28 -0.56 -2.86
C LYS A 352 -33.52 -1.07 -4.07
N LEU A 353 -32.19 -1.14 -3.99
CA LEU A 353 -31.36 -1.71 -5.05
C LEU A 353 -31.42 -3.24 -5.07
N GLY A 354 -31.86 -3.88 -3.97
CA GLY A 354 -31.88 -5.34 -3.80
C GLY A 354 -30.70 -5.88 -2.99
N ALA A 355 -29.88 -5.01 -2.40
CA ALA A 355 -28.80 -5.37 -1.47
C ALA A 355 -29.35 -5.55 -0.05
N SER A 356 -30.25 -6.51 0.12
CA SER A 356 -31.01 -6.75 1.38
C SER A 356 -30.27 -7.59 2.42
N SER A 357 -29.10 -8.14 2.07
CA SER A 357 -28.23 -8.91 2.95
C SER A 357 -27.07 -8.06 3.50
N SER A 358 -27.31 -6.75 3.64
CA SER A 358 -26.33 -5.76 4.07
C SER A 358 -26.89 -4.84 5.15
N HIS A 359 -26.01 -4.38 6.04
CA HIS A 359 -26.30 -3.34 7.02
C HIS A 359 -25.08 -2.45 7.19
N PHE A 360 -25.22 -1.16 6.85
CA PHE A 360 -24.15 -0.17 6.92
C PHE A 360 -24.34 0.75 8.13
N ILE A 361 -23.30 0.90 8.94
CA ILE A 361 -23.32 1.70 10.17
C ILE A 361 -22.58 3.02 9.99
N SER A 362 -21.52 3.03 9.18
CA SER A 362 -20.74 4.24 8.89
C SER A 362 -20.67 4.54 7.38
N PRO A 363 -20.49 5.81 6.98
CA PRO A 363 -20.40 6.21 5.58
C PRO A 363 -19.08 5.78 4.93
N ASP A 364 -18.12 5.32 5.73
CA ASP A 364 -16.76 5.03 5.32
C ASP A 364 -16.45 3.53 5.28
N GLY A 365 -17.30 2.71 5.92
CA GLY A 365 -17.19 1.26 6.03
C GLY A 365 -16.10 0.78 6.98
N TYR A 366 -15.58 1.64 7.85
CA TYR A 366 -14.67 1.24 8.93
C TYR A 366 -15.32 0.20 9.86
N ASP A 367 -14.52 -0.67 10.47
CA ASP A 367 -15.04 -1.79 11.27
C ASP A 367 -15.92 -1.31 12.42
N ALA A 368 -17.16 -1.80 12.44
CA ALA A 368 -18.17 -1.47 13.44
C ALA A 368 -19.03 -2.71 13.73
N GLU A 369 -19.41 -2.89 15.00
CA GLU A 369 -20.24 -4.01 15.42
C GLU A 369 -21.60 -3.97 14.72
N GLY A 370 -21.96 -5.05 14.03
CA GLY A 370 -23.21 -5.15 13.27
C GLY A 370 -23.12 -4.66 11.84
N GLN A 371 -22.00 -4.10 11.38
CA GLN A 371 -21.81 -3.69 9.99
C GLN A 371 -21.38 -4.87 9.11
N TYR A 372 -22.10 -5.13 8.03
CA TYR A 372 -21.78 -6.20 7.08
C TYR A 372 -22.39 -5.96 5.70
N THR A 373 -21.86 -6.67 4.72
CA THR A 373 -22.38 -6.82 3.35
C THR A 373 -22.12 -8.25 2.87
N THR A 374 -22.53 -8.56 1.65
CA THR A 374 -22.10 -9.76 0.90
C THR A 374 -21.42 -9.35 -0.41
N ALA A 375 -20.73 -10.28 -1.08
CA ALA A 375 -20.17 -10.00 -2.41
C ALA A 375 -21.28 -9.77 -3.45
N ARG A 376 -22.40 -10.49 -3.32
CA ARG A 376 -23.59 -10.32 -4.18
C ARG A 376 -24.22 -8.94 -4.01
N ASP A 377 -24.37 -8.47 -2.77
CA ASP A 377 -24.93 -7.15 -2.47
C ASP A 377 -24.02 -6.03 -2.97
N LEU A 378 -22.70 -6.18 -2.83
CA LEU A 378 -21.74 -5.24 -3.42
C LEU A 378 -21.81 -5.24 -4.95
N ALA A 379 -22.08 -6.39 -5.59
CA ALA A 379 -22.29 -6.44 -7.04
C ALA A 379 -23.50 -5.60 -7.47
N VAL A 380 -24.61 -5.71 -6.74
CA VAL A 380 -25.81 -4.90 -6.95
C VAL A 380 -25.54 -3.41 -6.77
N ILE A 381 -24.84 -3.04 -5.70
CA ILE A 381 -24.45 -1.64 -5.44
C ILE A 381 -23.53 -1.12 -6.55
N ALA A 382 -22.55 -1.91 -6.97
CA ALA A 382 -21.59 -1.53 -8.01
C ALA A 382 -22.24 -1.39 -9.39
N LYS A 383 -23.22 -2.24 -9.74
CA LYS A 383 -24.04 -2.06 -10.95
C LYS A 383 -24.78 -0.72 -10.93
N ALA A 384 -25.35 -0.34 -9.79
CA ALA A 384 -26.01 0.96 -9.64
C ALA A 384 -25.02 2.13 -9.72
N PHE A 385 -23.84 1.97 -9.12
CA PHE A 385 -22.74 2.94 -9.21
C PHE A 385 -22.27 3.13 -10.65
N ALA A 386 -22.15 2.04 -11.42
CA ALA A 386 -21.70 2.06 -12.80
C ALA A 386 -22.64 2.82 -13.75
N LYS A 387 -23.92 2.95 -13.40
CA LYS A 387 -24.92 3.73 -14.15
C LYS A 387 -24.85 5.24 -13.93
N ARG A 388 -23.94 5.72 -13.08
CA ARG A 388 -23.73 7.15 -12.81
C ARG A 388 -22.44 7.62 -13.46
N ASP A 389 -22.56 8.28 -14.61
CA ASP A 389 -21.41 8.78 -15.42
C ASP A 389 -20.36 9.52 -14.58
N THR A 390 -20.81 10.42 -13.70
CA THR A 390 -19.92 11.15 -12.79
C THR A 390 -19.09 10.23 -11.89
N LEU A 391 -19.70 9.16 -11.37
CA LEU A 391 -19.04 8.25 -10.43
C LEU A 391 -18.03 7.34 -11.14
N ILE A 392 -18.38 6.82 -12.31
CA ILE A 392 -17.44 6.04 -13.13
C ILE A 392 -16.29 6.92 -13.65
N GLU A 393 -16.57 8.15 -14.09
CA GLU A 393 -15.52 9.11 -14.48
C GLU A 393 -14.52 9.32 -13.34
N ILE A 394 -15.00 9.51 -12.11
CA ILE A 394 -14.16 9.69 -10.93
C ILE A 394 -13.37 8.41 -10.64
N ALA A 395 -14.04 7.26 -10.56
CA ALA A 395 -13.43 6.01 -10.15
C ALA A 395 -12.41 5.48 -11.15
N ALA A 396 -12.51 5.85 -12.43
CA ALA A 396 -11.57 5.48 -13.49
C ALA A 396 -10.29 6.34 -13.51
N LYS A 397 -10.20 7.42 -12.73
CA LYS A 397 -8.97 8.21 -12.64
C LYS A 397 -7.96 7.53 -11.72
N SER A 398 -6.77 7.25 -12.23
CA SER A 398 -5.62 6.83 -11.42
C SER A 398 -5.07 7.98 -10.56
N ARG A 399 -5.19 9.22 -11.03
CA ARG A 399 -4.74 10.43 -10.34
C ARG A 399 -5.53 11.66 -10.76
N VAL A 400 -5.71 12.60 -9.84
CA VAL A 400 -6.29 13.92 -10.11
C VAL A 400 -5.61 15.00 -9.26
N SER A 401 -5.44 16.20 -9.82
CA SER A 401 -5.03 17.38 -9.08
C SER A 401 -6.19 18.38 -9.04
N LEU A 402 -6.54 18.83 -7.84
CA LEU A 402 -7.67 19.71 -7.56
C LEU A 402 -7.19 21.00 -6.91
N ALA A 403 -7.83 22.11 -7.27
CA ALA A 403 -7.68 23.38 -6.58
C ALA A 403 -8.89 23.61 -5.68
N PHE A 404 -8.68 23.78 -4.38
CA PHE A 404 -9.75 24.17 -3.45
C PHE A 404 -10.07 25.65 -3.62
N ALA A 405 -11.22 26.10 -3.11
CA ALA A 405 -11.60 27.51 -3.16
C ALA A 405 -10.58 28.46 -2.48
N SER A 406 -9.77 27.94 -1.56
CA SER A 406 -8.66 28.66 -0.91
C SER A 406 -7.43 28.88 -1.83
N GLY A 407 -7.39 28.26 -3.01
CA GLY A 407 -6.22 28.18 -3.88
C GLY A 407 -5.23 27.06 -3.52
N GLN A 408 -5.51 26.28 -2.46
CA GLN A 408 -4.72 25.10 -2.12
C GLN A 408 -4.81 24.07 -3.24
N GLN A 409 -3.66 23.59 -3.70
CA GLN A 409 -3.55 22.51 -4.69
C GLN A 409 -3.36 21.19 -3.96
N VAL A 410 -4.20 20.20 -4.26
CA VAL A 410 -4.14 18.86 -3.68
C VAL A 410 -4.14 17.84 -4.80
N THR A 411 -3.31 16.81 -4.69
CA THR A 411 -3.29 15.69 -5.62
C THR A 411 -3.75 14.44 -4.91
N TYR A 412 -4.70 13.74 -5.51
CA TYR A 412 -5.20 12.45 -5.04
C TYR A 412 -4.79 11.35 -6.02
N GLU A 413 -4.34 10.24 -5.46
CA GLU A 413 -3.98 9.03 -6.20
C GLU A 413 -4.99 7.93 -5.84
N ASN A 414 -5.37 7.14 -6.83
CA ASN A 414 -6.32 6.07 -6.67
C ASN A 414 -5.63 4.85 -6.06
N THR A 415 -6.25 4.29 -5.04
CA THR A 415 -5.81 3.06 -4.37
C THR A 415 -6.05 1.80 -5.22
N ASN A 416 -6.80 1.88 -6.32
CA ASN A 416 -7.02 0.76 -7.22
C ASN A 416 -5.83 0.58 -8.17
N GLU A 417 -5.00 -0.42 -7.86
CA GLU A 417 -3.80 -0.77 -8.60
C GLU A 417 -4.08 -1.24 -10.05
N LEU A 418 -5.28 -1.79 -10.33
CA LEU A 418 -5.64 -2.27 -11.67
C LEU A 418 -5.67 -1.14 -12.72
N ILE A 419 -5.93 0.10 -12.31
CA ILE A 419 -5.98 1.25 -13.22
C ILE A 419 -4.74 2.14 -13.16
N ASN A 420 -3.74 1.75 -12.38
CA ASN A 420 -2.47 2.47 -12.28
C ASN A 420 -1.46 1.86 -13.28
N PRO A 421 -1.09 2.55 -14.37
CA PRO A 421 -0.15 1.99 -15.36
C PRO A 421 1.26 1.70 -14.82
N ALA A 422 1.60 2.23 -13.63
CA ALA A 422 2.86 1.95 -12.94
C ALA A 422 2.77 0.73 -12.00
N SER A 423 1.59 0.14 -11.83
CA SER A 423 1.36 -1.00 -10.96
C SER A 423 1.75 -2.32 -11.62
N PRO A 424 2.34 -3.29 -10.89
CA PRO A 424 2.50 -4.65 -11.40
C PRO A 424 1.15 -5.35 -11.63
N TYR A 425 0.06 -4.85 -11.03
CA TYR A 425 -1.28 -5.38 -11.18
C TYR A 425 -2.10 -4.65 -12.24
N TYR A 426 -1.48 -3.73 -13.00
CA TYR A 426 -2.18 -2.96 -14.02
C TYR A 426 -2.89 -3.88 -15.01
N PHE A 427 -4.19 -3.63 -15.18
CA PHE A 427 -5.03 -4.34 -16.12
C PHE A 427 -5.60 -3.30 -17.09
N LYS A 428 -5.11 -3.31 -18.33
CA LYS A 428 -5.37 -2.24 -19.31
C LYS A 428 -6.86 -2.01 -19.56
N GLU A 429 -7.64 -3.07 -19.50
CA GLU A 429 -9.08 -3.07 -19.72
C GLU A 429 -9.86 -2.63 -18.46
N ALA A 430 -9.22 -2.49 -17.30
CA ALA A 430 -9.87 -2.08 -16.07
C ALA A 430 -10.34 -0.63 -16.12
N THR A 431 -11.50 -0.39 -15.52
CA THR A 431 -12.20 0.92 -15.53
C THR A 431 -12.46 1.45 -14.12
N GLY A 432 -11.84 0.86 -13.09
CA GLY A 432 -11.75 1.43 -11.74
C GLY A 432 -12.67 0.77 -10.74
N LEU A 433 -13.45 1.59 -10.03
CA LEU A 433 -14.24 1.30 -8.81
C LEU A 433 -13.45 1.47 -7.50
N LYS A 434 -13.43 0.49 -6.58
CA LYS A 434 -13.06 0.77 -5.20
C LYS A 434 -12.42 -0.39 -4.44
N THR A 435 -11.32 -0.08 -3.76
CA THR A 435 -10.65 -0.93 -2.76
C THR A 435 -11.28 -0.82 -1.37
N GLY A 436 -11.04 -1.81 -0.52
CA GLY A 436 -11.24 -1.70 0.92
C GLY A 436 -10.28 -2.58 1.69
N THR A 437 -9.80 -2.10 2.84
CA THR A 437 -9.00 -2.91 3.76
C THR A 437 -9.42 -2.57 5.18
N SER A 438 -9.66 -3.60 5.99
CA SER A 438 -9.83 -3.48 7.44
C SER A 438 -9.47 -4.81 8.11
N GLU A 439 -9.39 -4.83 9.44
CA GLU A 439 -9.06 -6.05 10.18
C GLU A 439 -10.17 -7.11 10.01
N ALA A 440 -11.44 -6.69 10.11
CA ALA A 440 -12.57 -7.60 9.98
C ALA A 440 -12.86 -8.02 8.53
N ALA A 441 -12.58 -7.15 7.55
CA ALA A 441 -12.88 -7.41 6.14
C ALA A 441 -11.76 -8.14 5.39
N GLY A 442 -10.51 -8.09 5.89
CA GLY A 442 -9.34 -8.40 5.07
C GLY A 442 -9.17 -7.39 3.93
N CYS A 443 -8.50 -7.81 2.86
CA CYS A 443 -8.32 -7.00 1.66
C CYS A 443 -9.44 -7.28 0.66
N CYS A 444 -10.10 -6.22 0.22
CA CYS A 444 -11.27 -6.23 -0.64
C CYS A 444 -11.03 -5.36 -1.88
N LEU A 445 -11.66 -5.74 -2.99
CA LEU A 445 -11.69 -5.01 -4.24
C LEU A 445 -13.04 -5.21 -4.93
N VAL A 446 -13.70 -4.11 -5.25
CA VAL A 446 -14.75 -4.06 -6.27
C VAL A 446 -14.11 -3.41 -7.49
N SER A 447 -14.12 -4.09 -8.62
CA SER A 447 -13.50 -3.60 -9.87
C SER A 447 -14.41 -3.86 -11.07
N SER A 448 -14.18 -3.11 -12.15
CA SER A 448 -14.81 -3.37 -13.44
C SER A 448 -13.80 -3.31 -14.57
N ALA A 449 -14.06 -4.01 -15.68
CA ALA A 449 -13.21 -4.00 -16.87
C ALA A 449 -14.06 -4.14 -18.14
N LYS A 450 -13.58 -3.54 -19.24
CA LYS A 450 -14.20 -3.67 -20.57
C LYS A 450 -13.37 -4.61 -21.44
N ILE A 451 -13.84 -5.84 -21.60
CA ILE A 451 -13.13 -6.92 -22.31
C ILE A 451 -13.99 -7.33 -23.51
N ASP A 452 -13.41 -7.34 -24.71
CA ASP A 452 -14.08 -7.68 -25.97
C ASP A 452 -15.42 -6.95 -26.18
N GLY A 453 -15.46 -5.66 -25.80
CA GLY A 453 -16.63 -4.79 -25.96
C GLY A 453 -17.72 -4.97 -24.90
N LYS A 454 -17.56 -5.90 -23.96
CA LYS A 454 -18.48 -6.13 -22.83
C LYS A 454 -17.90 -5.58 -21.54
N ASP A 455 -18.78 -5.07 -20.68
CA ASP A 455 -18.41 -4.60 -19.34
C ASP A 455 -18.58 -5.75 -18.33
N TYR A 456 -17.58 -5.97 -17.50
CA TYR A 456 -17.54 -7.00 -16.47
C TYR A 456 -17.31 -6.38 -15.09
N LEU A 457 -17.77 -7.08 -14.06
CA LEU A 457 -17.64 -6.73 -12.66
C LEU A 457 -16.99 -7.86 -11.90
N CYS A 458 -16.03 -7.52 -11.06
CA CYS A 458 -15.37 -8.46 -10.16
C CYS A 458 -15.39 -7.90 -8.72
N ILE A 459 -15.96 -8.68 -7.81
CA ILE A 459 -16.02 -8.41 -6.38
C ILE A 459 -15.18 -9.48 -5.72
N VAL A 460 -14.16 -9.07 -4.99
CA VAL A 460 -13.23 -9.94 -4.25
C VAL A 460 -13.14 -9.41 -2.82
N MET A 461 -13.44 -10.25 -1.83
CA MET A 461 -13.52 -9.86 -0.42
C MET A 461 -12.80 -10.87 0.48
N GLY A 462 -12.25 -10.40 1.60
CA GLY A 462 -11.64 -11.30 2.59
C GLY A 462 -10.29 -11.86 2.18
N ASP A 463 -9.57 -11.18 1.32
CA ASP A 463 -8.31 -11.64 0.74
C ASP A 463 -7.07 -11.05 1.45
N THR A 464 -5.89 -11.39 0.92
CA THR A 464 -4.59 -10.77 1.21
C THR A 464 -4.37 -9.51 0.36
N GLU A 465 -3.35 -8.72 0.72
CA GLU A 465 -3.02 -7.46 0.03
C GLU A 465 -2.74 -7.69 -1.45
N GLU A 466 -1.93 -8.70 -1.76
CA GLU A 466 -1.59 -9.11 -3.12
C GLU A 466 -2.71 -9.95 -3.77
N GLY A 467 -3.30 -10.88 -3.00
CA GLY A 467 -4.32 -11.81 -3.50
C GLY A 467 -5.52 -11.13 -4.12
N ARG A 468 -5.99 -9.99 -3.56
CA ARG A 468 -7.15 -9.28 -4.14
C ARG A 468 -6.95 -8.88 -5.60
N TRP A 469 -5.69 -8.60 -5.98
CA TRP A 469 -5.32 -8.21 -7.33
C TRP A 469 -5.11 -9.45 -8.20
N GLU A 470 -4.39 -10.45 -7.69
CA GLU A 470 -4.09 -11.71 -8.39
C GLU A 470 -5.36 -12.50 -8.71
N ASP A 471 -6.28 -12.62 -7.75
CA ASP A 471 -7.57 -13.29 -7.93
C ASP A 471 -8.44 -12.55 -8.95
N THR A 472 -8.45 -11.21 -8.89
CA THR A 472 -9.19 -10.39 -9.87
C THR A 472 -8.60 -10.52 -11.27
N TRP A 473 -7.27 -10.50 -11.39
CA TRP A 473 -6.58 -10.70 -12.67
C TRP A 473 -6.86 -12.09 -13.25
N THR A 474 -6.86 -13.11 -12.39
CA THR A 474 -7.18 -14.50 -12.77
C THR A 474 -8.61 -14.60 -13.34
N LEU A 475 -9.58 -13.96 -12.69
CA LEU A 475 -10.98 -13.95 -13.14
C LEU A 475 -11.17 -13.23 -14.48
N TYR A 476 -10.59 -12.04 -14.64
CA TYR A 476 -10.65 -11.34 -15.92
C TYR A 476 -9.89 -12.09 -17.03
N GLY A 477 -8.72 -12.67 -16.71
CA GLY A 477 -7.90 -13.43 -17.65
C GLY A 477 -8.58 -14.70 -18.17
N ALA A 478 -9.41 -15.35 -17.34
CA ALA A 478 -10.17 -16.53 -17.72
C ALA A 478 -11.22 -16.28 -18.82
N LEU A 479 -11.59 -15.01 -19.09
CA LEU A 479 -12.45 -14.67 -20.24
C LEU A 479 -11.72 -14.76 -21.58
N SER A 480 -10.39 -14.65 -21.57
CA SER A 480 -9.54 -14.65 -22.78
C SER A 480 -8.97 -16.03 -23.13
N SER A 481 -9.28 -17.06 -22.32
CA SER A 481 -8.69 -18.41 -22.41
C SER A 481 -9.57 -19.45 -23.09
#